data_AF-A0A3M1KQA4-F1
#
_entry.id   AF-A0A3M1KQA4-F1
#
_cell.length_a   1.000
_cell.length_b   1.000
_cell.length_c   1.000
_cell.angle_alpha   90.00
_cell.angle_beta   90.00
_cell.angle_gamma   90.00
#
_symmetry.space_group_name_H-M   'P 1'
#
loop_
_entity.id
_entity.type
_entity.pdbx_description
1 polymer ?
#
loop_
_entity_poly.entity_id
_entity_poly.type
_entity_poly.pdbx_seq_one_letter_code
_entity_poly.pdbx_strand_id
1 'polypeptide(L)'
;LPRALRRRPGAAPAKEGLGAYADIAAQIWRFGQRLQGFPNYLSIHAGGILIAEKPLRYATALQMMPKGFPITHFDMHHAEDWGFHKLDILSQRGLGHIKDAVELIRRNQGRAIDIHDVRTILNDPATRAQLRSGHCIGCFYIESPAMRGLLKKLRCDNYKHLVAASSIIRPGVAQSGMMREYIRRFHQPDSVEYPHPVFREHLGETFGVMVYQEDVMKIVHHFAGLDLDESDVLRRVMTGKKHSGDTLERLRKKYFDNCRARGYSDALAREVWRQIESFSGYSFCKAHSASFAVESFQSLYLKAHFPLEFMTAVINNFGGFYRTEYYVHEARMSGANVHAPCVNHSRYLTHIEGRDLYLGFVHLHKMERSVAHAIVHQRSVGGP
;
A
#
# COMPACT_ATOMS: atom_id res chain seq x y z
N LEU A 1 24.59 -19.71 -1.22
CA LEU A 1 24.62 -19.90 0.26
C LEU A 1 23.61 -20.97 0.67
N PRO A 2 24.00 -21.97 1.48
CA PRO A 2 23.12 -23.06 1.90
C PRO A 2 21.90 -22.57 2.69
N ARG A 3 20.80 -23.32 2.62
CA ARG A 3 19.52 -23.08 3.34
C ARG A 3 19.67 -22.93 4.87
N ALA A 4 20.80 -23.32 5.45
CA ALA A 4 21.07 -23.31 6.89
C ALA A 4 21.13 -21.91 7.54
N LEU A 5 21.38 -20.84 6.77
CA LEU A 5 21.48 -19.47 7.30
C LEU A 5 20.12 -18.73 7.38
N ARG A 6 19.00 -19.40 7.08
CA ARG A 6 17.66 -18.76 7.00
C ARG A 6 16.81 -18.85 8.27
N ARG A 7 17.38 -19.12 9.46
CA ARG A 7 16.59 -19.17 10.72
C ARG A 7 16.99 -18.05 11.69
N ARG A 8 15.93 -17.47 12.30
CA ARG A 8 15.79 -16.42 13.34
C ARG A 8 16.97 -15.45 13.56
N PRO A 9 16.73 -14.12 13.56
CA PRO A 9 17.72 -13.15 14.03
C PRO A 9 18.16 -13.52 15.46
N GLY A 10 19.46 -13.74 15.67
CA GLY A 10 20.05 -13.96 17.01
C GLY A 10 20.35 -15.40 17.41
N ALA A 11 19.99 -16.43 16.63
CA ALA A 11 20.39 -17.81 16.94
C ALA A 11 21.72 -18.16 16.25
N ALA A 12 22.73 -18.59 17.01
CA ALA A 12 24.01 -19.06 16.46
C ALA A 12 23.76 -20.16 15.40
N PRO A 13 24.53 -20.17 14.29
CA PRO A 13 24.34 -21.19 13.26
C PRO A 13 24.53 -22.58 13.86
N ALA A 14 23.58 -23.49 13.59
CA ALA A 14 23.76 -24.89 13.94
C ALA A 14 25.03 -25.39 13.25
N LYS A 15 25.96 -25.99 14.01
CA LYS A 15 27.24 -26.49 13.49
C LYS A 15 27.09 -27.67 12.53
N GLU A 16 25.91 -28.29 12.51
CA GLU A 16 25.60 -29.44 11.65
C GLU A 16 25.52 -29.03 10.16
N GLY A 17 26.37 -29.64 9.34
CA GLY A 17 26.38 -29.46 7.88
C GLY A 17 27.32 -28.38 7.34
N LEU A 18 28.17 -27.76 8.17
CA LEU A 18 29.12 -26.72 7.73
C LEU A 18 30.49 -27.25 7.29
N GLY A 19 30.84 -28.49 7.65
CA GLY A 19 32.09 -29.15 7.23
C GLY A 19 33.34 -28.27 7.43
N ALA A 20 34.17 -28.15 6.40
CA ALA A 20 35.39 -27.34 6.40
C ALA A 20 35.17 -25.81 6.58
N TYR A 21 33.93 -25.33 6.51
CA TYR A 21 33.59 -23.90 6.65
C TYR A 21 33.07 -23.54 8.05
N ALA A 22 33.06 -24.48 9.01
CA ALA A 22 32.52 -24.25 10.34
C ALA A 22 33.22 -23.08 11.07
N ASP A 23 34.54 -22.99 10.97
CA ASP A 23 35.33 -21.94 11.63
C ASP A 23 35.09 -20.56 10.99
N ILE A 24 35.05 -20.50 9.67
CA ILE A 24 34.75 -19.25 8.92
C ILE A 24 33.32 -18.80 9.25
N ALA A 25 32.35 -19.70 9.28
CA ALA A 25 30.97 -19.38 9.64
C ALA A 25 30.85 -18.86 11.08
N ALA A 26 31.58 -19.45 12.03
CA ALA A 26 31.63 -18.98 13.41
C ALA A 26 32.25 -17.58 13.53
N GLN A 27 33.31 -17.29 12.75
CA GLN A 27 33.91 -15.95 12.69
C GLN A 27 32.96 -14.92 12.07
N ILE A 28 32.31 -15.24 10.94
CA ILE A 28 31.31 -14.37 10.31
C ILE A 28 30.18 -14.07 11.28
N TRP A 29 29.68 -15.08 12.02
CA TRP A 29 28.64 -14.86 13.01
C TRP A 29 29.12 -13.96 14.16
N ARG A 30 30.30 -14.24 14.72
CA ARG A 30 30.89 -13.46 15.82
C ARG A 30 31.06 -11.99 15.44
N PHE A 31 31.64 -11.71 14.28
CA PHE A 31 31.84 -10.33 13.83
C PHE A 31 30.54 -9.69 13.34
N GLY A 32 29.67 -10.44 12.68
CA GLY A 32 28.35 -9.96 12.25
C GLY A 32 27.48 -9.48 13.41
N GLN A 33 27.49 -10.21 14.54
CA GLN A 33 26.80 -9.79 15.77
C GLN A 33 27.35 -8.47 16.32
N ARG A 34 28.67 -8.25 16.23
CA ARG A 34 29.30 -7.00 16.69
C ARG A 34 29.00 -5.80 15.79
N LEU A 35 28.66 -6.04 14.53
CA LEU A 35 28.29 -5.00 13.57
C LEU A 35 26.78 -4.67 13.62
N GLN A 36 25.98 -5.42 14.39
CA GLN A 36 24.55 -5.17 14.49
C GLN A 36 24.29 -3.83 15.21
N GLY A 37 23.47 -2.98 14.58
CA GLY A 37 23.13 -1.65 15.11
C GLY A 37 24.11 -0.54 14.71
N PHE A 38 25.22 -0.87 14.04
CA PHE A 38 26.08 0.17 13.46
C PHE A 38 25.40 0.81 12.25
N PRO A 39 25.49 2.15 12.09
CA PRO A 39 25.00 2.83 10.91
C PRO A 39 25.78 2.38 9.68
N ASN A 40 25.08 2.13 8.57
CA ASN A 40 25.69 1.67 7.32
C ASN A 40 26.18 2.87 6.48
N TYR A 41 25.25 3.72 6.05
CA TYR A 41 25.54 4.93 5.29
C TYR A 41 24.45 5.98 5.52
N LEU A 42 24.79 7.24 5.28
CA LEU A 42 23.84 8.35 5.32
C LEU A 42 22.98 8.34 4.04
N SER A 43 21.66 8.30 4.20
CA SER A 43 20.70 8.25 3.10
C SER A 43 19.65 9.37 3.23
N ILE A 44 18.91 9.62 2.15
CA ILE A 44 17.86 10.64 2.10
C ILE A 44 16.51 9.96 2.37
N HIS A 45 15.68 10.53 3.24
CA HIS A 45 14.29 10.07 3.43
C HIS A 45 13.51 10.19 2.11
N ALA A 46 12.66 9.20 1.81
CA ALA A 46 12.00 9.10 0.51
C ALA A 46 11.04 10.27 0.17
N GLY A 47 10.53 10.96 1.19
CA GLY A 47 9.67 12.14 1.01
C GLY A 47 9.71 13.14 2.16
N GLY A 48 10.61 12.97 3.12
CA GLY A 48 10.59 13.74 4.36
C GLY A 48 11.22 15.11 4.12
N ILE A 49 10.44 16.16 4.34
CA ILE A 49 10.86 17.55 4.17
C ILE A 49 10.65 18.28 5.47
N LEU A 50 11.66 19.03 5.89
CA LEU A 50 11.62 19.89 7.07
C LEU A 50 11.38 21.33 6.64
N ILE A 51 10.43 21.97 7.30
CA ILE A 51 10.15 23.39 7.20
C ILE A 51 10.46 24.01 8.55
N ALA A 52 11.31 25.03 8.53
CA ALA A 52 11.78 25.74 9.72
C ALA A 52 11.59 27.24 9.52
N GLU A 53 11.28 27.96 10.60
CA GLU A 53 11.12 29.43 10.57
C GLU A 53 12.46 30.15 10.34
N LYS A 54 13.55 29.60 10.88
CA LYS A 54 14.92 30.06 10.66
C LYS A 54 15.66 29.10 9.73
N PRO A 55 16.71 29.55 9.03
CA PRO A 55 17.56 28.66 8.24
C PRO A 55 18.04 27.46 9.07
N LEU A 56 17.93 26.24 8.54
CA LEU A 56 18.27 25.01 9.28
C LEU A 56 19.72 24.96 9.81
N ARG A 57 20.62 25.74 9.20
CA ARG A 57 22.01 25.93 9.68
C ARG A 57 22.14 26.49 11.09
N TYR A 58 21.08 27.07 11.66
CA TYR A 58 21.05 27.48 13.07
C TYR A 58 20.91 26.30 14.02
N ALA A 59 20.42 25.15 13.53
CA ALA A 59 20.16 23.95 14.31
C ALA A 59 21.14 22.82 13.99
N THR A 60 21.55 22.66 12.73
CA THR A 60 22.45 21.58 12.31
C THR A 60 23.23 21.93 11.04
N ALA A 61 24.36 21.26 10.82
CA ALA A 61 25.04 21.30 9.54
C ALA A 61 24.18 20.62 8.46
N LEU A 62 24.30 21.09 7.22
CA LEU A 62 23.60 20.54 6.07
C LEU A 62 24.60 19.87 5.13
N GLN A 63 24.20 18.73 4.56
CA GLN A 63 25.00 18.01 3.56
C GLN A 63 24.26 17.99 2.22
N MET A 64 24.92 18.45 1.15
CA MET A 64 24.36 18.36 -0.21
C MET A 64 24.49 16.93 -0.74
N MET A 65 23.38 16.40 -1.25
CA MET A 65 23.34 15.04 -1.81
C MET A 65 23.21 15.06 -3.34
N PRO A 66 23.55 13.98 -4.07
CA PRO A 66 23.56 13.96 -5.55
C PRO A 66 22.23 14.34 -6.24
N LYS A 67 21.11 14.27 -5.51
CA LYS A 67 19.79 14.69 -6.01
C LYS A 67 19.52 16.21 -5.91
N GLY A 68 20.50 16.99 -5.46
CA GLY A 68 20.42 18.45 -5.39
C GLY A 68 19.64 19.00 -4.18
N PHE A 69 19.28 18.16 -3.22
CA PHE A 69 18.63 18.58 -1.98
C PHE A 69 19.59 18.43 -0.80
N PRO A 70 19.78 19.47 0.04
CA PRO A 70 20.53 19.35 1.27
C PRO A 70 19.74 18.54 2.31
N ILE A 71 20.45 17.76 3.12
CA ILE A 71 19.87 16.96 4.21
C ILE A 71 20.38 17.42 5.58
N THR A 72 19.58 17.18 6.62
CA THR A 72 19.96 17.34 8.03
C THR A 72 20.70 16.10 8.54
N HIS A 73 21.43 16.24 9.64
CA HIS A 73 22.17 15.13 10.27
C HIS A 73 21.37 14.39 11.36
N PHE A 74 20.19 14.87 11.70
CA PHE A 74 19.26 14.19 12.61
C PHE A 74 18.13 13.50 11.82
N ASP A 75 17.55 12.47 12.44
CA ASP A 75 16.42 11.72 11.86
C ASP A 75 15.07 12.43 12.08
N MET A 76 13.99 11.80 11.58
CA MET A 76 12.65 12.38 11.66
C MET A 76 12.12 12.56 13.09
N HIS A 77 12.52 11.70 14.03
CA HIS A 77 12.00 11.75 15.39
C HIS A 77 12.60 12.93 16.15
N HIS A 78 13.91 13.08 16.04
CA HIS A 78 14.61 14.21 16.65
C HIS A 78 14.21 15.54 16.01
N ALA A 79 13.88 15.55 14.71
CA ALA A 79 13.34 16.73 14.06
C ALA A 79 12.02 17.19 14.69
N GLU A 80 11.11 16.24 14.94
CA GLU A 80 9.82 16.49 15.59
C GLU A 80 9.99 16.90 17.06
N ASP A 81 10.91 16.27 17.79
CA ASP A 81 11.24 16.62 19.19
C ASP A 81 11.77 18.05 19.31
N TRP A 82 12.46 18.54 18.28
CA TRP A 82 12.97 19.92 18.21
C TRP A 82 11.92 20.93 17.72
N GLY A 83 10.70 20.47 17.44
CA GLY A 83 9.58 21.31 17.01
C GLY A 83 9.62 21.70 15.54
N PHE A 84 10.41 21.03 14.69
CA PHE A 84 10.37 21.30 13.25
C PHE A 84 9.07 20.79 12.62
N HIS A 85 8.54 21.56 11.67
CA HIS A 85 7.43 21.10 10.85
C HIS A 85 7.95 20.10 9.83
N LYS A 86 7.52 18.84 9.97
CA LYS A 86 7.82 17.78 9.03
C LYS A 86 6.62 17.54 8.11
N LEU A 87 6.88 17.53 6.80
CA LEU A 87 5.93 17.09 5.78
C LEU A 87 6.48 15.88 5.04
N ASP A 88 5.61 14.95 4.67
CA ASP A 88 5.95 13.83 3.81
C ASP A 88 5.38 14.07 2.39
N ILE A 89 6.25 14.50 1.47
CA ILE A 89 5.96 14.64 0.04
C ILE A 89 6.36 13.35 -0.67
N LEU A 90 5.39 12.45 -0.80
CA LEU A 90 5.61 11.12 -1.38
C LEU A 90 5.33 11.12 -2.89
N SER A 91 6.20 10.45 -3.64
CA SER A 91 5.93 10.08 -5.02
C SER A 91 5.26 8.70 -5.05
N GLN A 92 4.15 8.59 -5.78
CA GLN A 92 3.41 7.34 -5.92
C GLN A 92 3.17 7.06 -7.40
N ARG A 93 3.61 5.89 -7.86
CA ARG A 93 3.54 5.52 -9.27
C ARG A 93 2.12 5.43 -9.82
N GLY A 94 1.14 5.05 -8.99
CA GLY A 94 -0.27 4.97 -9.41
C GLY A 94 -0.82 6.29 -9.95
N LEU A 95 -0.48 7.40 -9.31
CA LEU A 95 -0.80 8.75 -9.82
C LEU A 95 -0.11 9.05 -11.15
N GLY A 96 1.14 8.58 -11.31
CA GLY A 96 1.87 8.63 -12.59
C GLY A 96 1.17 7.84 -13.69
N HIS A 97 0.70 6.62 -13.38
CA HIS A 97 -0.06 5.78 -14.33
C HIS A 97 -1.31 6.53 -14.82
N ILE A 98 -2.07 7.11 -13.89
CA ILE A 98 -3.31 7.82 -14.18
C ILE A 98 -3.04 9.05 -15.06
N LYS A 99 -2.10 9.90 -14.63
CA LYS A 99 -1.74 11.12 -15.34
C LYS A 99 -1.28 10.83 -16.77
N ASP A 100 -0.34 9.90 -16.93
CA ASP A 100 0.23 9.58 -18.23
C ASP A 100 -0.78 8.87 -19.13
N ALA A 101 -1.66 8.03 -18.58
CA ALA A 101 -2.72 7.38 -19.35
C ALA A 101 -3.69 8.40 -19.94
N VAL A 102 -4.14 9.39 -19.17
CA VAL A 102 -5.03 10.46 -19.67
C VAL A 102 -4.36 11.23 -20.82
N GLU A 103 -3.07 11.57 -20.69
CA GLU A 103 -2.34 12.26 -21.74
C GLU A 103 -2.14 11.39 -22.99
N LEU A 104 -1.88 10.08 -22.81
CA LEU A 104 -1.77 9.13 -23.92
C LEU A 104 -3.11 8.95 -24.64
N ILE A 105 -4.24 8.86 -23.92
CA ILE A 105 -5.58 8.79 -24.51
C ILE A 105 -5.87 10.04 -25.35
N ARG A 106 -5.53 11.22 -24.83
CA ARG A 106 -5.70 12.48 -25.55
C ARG A 106 -4.90 12.50 -26.85
N ARG A 107 -3.65 12.03 -26.84
CA ARG A 107 -2.79 12.00 -28.03
C ARG A 107 -3.16 10.90 -29.02
N ASN A 108 -3.49 9.71 -28.53
CA ASN A 108 -3.72 8.52 -29.37
C ASN A 108 -5.13 8.46 -29.95
N GLN A 109 -6.14 8.92 -29.19
CA GLN A 109 -7.55 8.83 -29.57
C GLN A 109 -8.24 10.19 -29.72
N GLY A 110 -7.57 11.31 -29.39
CA GLY A 110 -8.19 12.64 -29.43
C GLY A 110 -9.25 12.87 -28.35
N ARG A 111 -9.36 11.98 -27.35
CA ARG A 111 -10.39 12.04 -26.30
C ARG A 111 -9.86 12.70 -25.03
N ALA A 112 -10.60 13.69 -24.51
CA ALA A 112 -10.35 14.23 -23.18
C ALA A 112 -11.13 13.43 -22.13
N ILE A 113 -10.43 12.96 -21.10
CA ILE A 113 -11.02 12.19 -20.00
C ILE A 113 -10.88 12.99 -18.71
N ASP A 114 -12.01 13.28 -18.07
CA ASP A 114 -12.00 13.79 -16.70
C ASP A 114 -11.89 12.61 -15.73
N ILE A 115 -10.68 12.34 -15.25
CA ILE A 115 -10.43 11.27 -14.28
C ILE A 115 -10.83 11.67 -12.85
N HIS A 116 -11.18 12.95 -12.62
CA HIS A 116 -11.56 13.47 -11.31
C HIS A 116 -13.08 13.41 -11.07
N ASP A 117 -13.90 13.06 -12.07
CA ASP A 117 -15.30 12.67 -11.87
C ASP A 117 -15.40 11.26 -11.25
N VAL A 118 -15.01 11.19 -9.97
CA VAL A 118 -14.99 9.96 -9.18
C VAL A 118 -16.39 9.35 -9.10
N ARG A 119 -17.45 10.16 -9.04
CA ARG A 119 -18.82 9.64 -8.90
C ARG A 119 -19.22 8.81 -10.11
N THR A 120 -18.94 9.28 -11.32
CA THR A 120 -19.22 8.52 -12.54
C THR A 120 -18.38 7.25 -12.60
N ILE A 121 -17.08 7.35 -12.29
CA ILE A 121 -16.14 6.22 -12.28
C ILE A 121 -16.57 5.10 -11.31
N LEU A 122 -16.98 5.45 -10.09
CA LEU A 122 -17.40 4.45 -9.09
C LEU A 122 -18.65 3.67 -9.50
N ASN A 123 -19.52 4.26 -10.33
CA ASN A 123 -20.78 3.67 -10.78
C ASN A 123 -20.71 3.03 -12.16
N ASP A 124 -19.59 3.20 -12.89
CA ASP A 124 -19.41 2.67 -14.24
C ASP A 124 -19.47 1.12 -14.27
N PRO A 125 -20.38 0.52 -15.06
CA PRO A 125 -20.55 -0.93 -15.11
C PRO A 125 -19.29 -1.68 -15.58
N ALA A 126 -18.54 -1.14 -16.53
CA ALA A 126 -17.33 -1.78 -17.05
C ALA A 126 -16.20 -1.80 -16.01
N THR A 127 -16.01 -0.70 -15.28
CA THR A 127 -15.07 -0.58 -14.15
C THR A 127 -15.40 -1.58 -13.05
N ARG A 128 -16.68 -1.69 -12.69
CA ARG A 128 -17.15 -2.66 -11.69
C ARG A 128 -16.99 -4.09 -12.16
N ALA A 129 -17.20 -4.38 -13.44
CA ALA A 129 -16.93 -5.69 -14.04
C ALA A 129 -15.44 -6.03 -14.03
N GLN A 130 -14.57 -5.06 -14.33
CA GLN A 130 -13.12 -5.21 -14.26
C GLN A 130 -12.67 -5.59 -12.84
N LEU A 131 -13.18 -4.89 -11.81
CA LEU A 131 -12.93 -5.20 -10.40
C LEU A 131 -13.39 -6.62 -10.05
N ARG A 132 -14.61 -6.98 -10.42
CA ARG A 132 -15.22 -8.31 -10.15
C ARG A 132 -14.42 -9.45 -10.75
N SER A 133 -13.84 -9.22 -11.94
CA SER A 133 -13.03 -10.21 -12.64
C SER A 133 -11.65 -10.43 -12.01
N GLY A 134 -11.15 -9.49 -11.18
CA GLY A 134 -9.80 -9.53 -10.61
C GLY A 134 -8.67 -9.37 -11.62
N HIS A 135 -8.96 -8.92 -12.85
CA HIS A 135 -7.96 -8.53 -13.86
C HIS A 135 -7.43 -7.12 -13.56
N CYS A 136 -6.64 -7.01 -12.51
CA CYS A 136 -6.21 -5.73 -11.94
C CYS A 136 -4.70 -5.45 -12.15
N ILE A 137 -4.03 -6.12 -13.09
CA ILE A 137 -2.60 -5.88 -13.36
C ILE A 137 -2.42 -4.41 -13.78
N GLY A 138 -1.48 -3.73 -13.11
CA GLY A 138 -1.18 -2.30 -13.28
C GLY A 138 -2.13 -1.35 -12.54
N CYS A 139 -3.23 -1.85 -11.97
CA CYS A 139 -4.13 -1.04 -11.15
C CYS A 139 -3.53 -0.85 -9.76
N PHE A 140 -3.38 0.42 -9.36
CA PHE A 140 -2.77 0.77 -8.09
C PHE A 140 -3.48 0.08 -6.93
N TYR A 141 -2.70 -0.33 -5.92
CA TYR A 141 -3.15 -0.92 -4.66
C TYR A 141 -3.77 -2.33 -4.73
N ILE A 142 -4.23 -2.77 -5.92
CA ILE A 142 -5.04 -3.99 -6.06
C ILE A 142 -4.48 -5.08 -6.98
N GLU A 143 -3.24 -4.95 -7.45
CA GLU A 143 -2.66 -5.86 -8.45
C GLU A 143 -1.98 -7.12 -7.87
N SER A 144 -1.74 -7.20 -6.55
CA SER A 144 -1.04 -8.34 -5.95
C SER A 144 -1.83 -9.65 -6.11
N PRO A 145 -1.16 -10.82 -6.20
CA PRO A 145 -1.86 -12.11 -6.32
C PRO A 145 -2.87 -12.38 -5.20
N ALA A 146 -2.50 -12.04 -3.96
CA ALA A 146 -3.35 -12.23 -2.79
C ALA A 146 -4.60 -11.33 -2.85
N MET A 147 -4.43 -10.04 -3.20
CA MET A 147 -5.56 -9.14 -3.39
C MET A 147 -6.47 -9.61 -4.52
N ARG A 148 -5.92 -9.89 -5.71
CA ARG A 148 -6.70 -10.33 -6.87
C ARG A 148 -7.48 -11.62 -6.56
N GLY A 149 -6.87 -12.55 -5.82
CA GLY A 149 -7.53 -13.74 -5.32
C GLY A 149 -8.69 -13.42 -4.37
N LEU A 150 -8.51 -12.47 -3.45
CA LEU A 150 -9.58 -12.03 -2.55
C LEU A 150 -10.72 -11.33 -3.30
N LEU A 151 -10.41 -10.41 -4.22
CA LEU A 151 -11.42 -9.71 -5.03
C LEU A 151 -12.31 -10.69 -5.80
N LYS A 152 -11.72 -11.73 -6.40
CA LYS A 152 -12.45 -12.82 -7.08
C LYS A 152 -13.33 -13.61 -6.11
N LYS A 153 -12.83 -13.97 -4.93
CA LYS A 153 -13.60 -14.69 -3.90
C LYS A 153 -14.79 -13.89 -3.39
N LEU A 154 -14.62 -12.58 -3.25
CA LEU A 154 -15.69 -11.67 -2.85
C LEU A 154 -16.60 -11.28 -4.01
N ARG A 155 -16.26 -11.57 -5.27
CA ARG A 155 -16.92 -10.98 -6.45
C ARG A 155 -17.08 -9.46 -6.28
N CYS A 156 -16.04 -8.82 -5.75
CA CYS A 156 -16.07 -7.42 -5.33
C CYS A 156 -16.40 -6.54 -6.53
N ASP A 157 -17.39 -5.66 -6.42
CA ASP A 157 -17.86 -4.86 -7.54
C ASP A 157 -18.21 -3.42 -7.16
N ASN A 158 -17.88 -2.99 -5.94
CA ASN A 158 -18.19 -1.63 -5.49
C ASN A 158 -17.11 -1.10 -4.55
N TYR A 159 -17.16 0.22 -4.36
CA TYR A 159 -16.20 0.99 -3.58
C TYR A 159 -16.07 0.50 -2.13
N LYS A 160 -17.17 0.37 -1.40
CA LYS A 160 -17.16 0.01 0.03
C LYS A 160 -16.52 -1.36 0.26
N HIS A 161 -16.87 -2.34 -0.57
CA HIS A 161 -16.30 -3.67 -0.50
C HIS A 161 -14.81 -3.69 -0.86
N LEU A 162 -14.36 -2.83 -1.78
CA LEU A 162 -12.94 -2.70 -2.07
C LEU A 162 -12.16 -2.14 -0.87
N VAL A 163 -12.69 -1.09 -0.22
CA VAL A 163 -12.09 -0.51 0.99
C VAL A 163 -11.95 -1.54 2.12
N ALA A 164 -12.95 -2.40 2.29
CA ALA A 164 -12.86 -3.51 3.25
C ALA A 164 -11.87 -4.58 2.80
N ALA A 165 -11.90 -5.01 1.54
CA ALA A 165 -11.01 -6.04 0.99
C ALA A 165 -9.52 -5.66 1.14
N SER A 166 -9.17 -4.40 0.85
CA SER A 166 -7.80 -3.90 1.01
C SER A 166 -7.35 -3.79 2.46
N SER A 167 -8.29 -3.63 3.38
CA SER A 167 -8.01 -3.56 4.81
C SER A 167 -7.76 -4.95 5.40
N ILE A 168 -8.49 -5.98 4.94
CA ILE A 168 -8.39 -7.35 5.48
C ILE A 168 -7.28 -8.22 4.87
N ILE A 169 -6.75 -7.88 3.67
CA ILE A 169 -5.74 -8.70 2.98
C ILE A 169 -4.33 -8.53 3.57
N ARG A 170 -4.19 -8.84 4.85
CA ARG A 170 -2.94 -8.69 5.63
C ARG A 170 -2.53 -10.01 6.26
N PRO A 171 -1.21 -10.27 6.42
CA PRO A 171 -0.74 -11.52 7.03
C PRO A 171 -1.37 -11.84 8.38
N GLY A 172 -1.53 -10.85 9.27
CA GLY A 172 -2.11 -11.07 10.59
C GLY A 172 -3.62 -11.30 10.61
N VAL A 173 -4.38 -10.55 9.80
CA VAL A 173 -5.84 -10.72 9.65
C VAL A 173 -6.18 -12.07 9.02
N ALA A 174 -5.32 -12.57 8.12
CA ALA A 174 -5.48 -13.91 7.55
C ALA A 174 -5.25 -15.02 8.60
N GLN A 175 -4.30 -14.82 9.52
CA GLN A 175 -3.99 -15.78 10.59
C GLN A 175 -5.07 -15.83 11.68
N SER A 176 -5.74 -14.71 11.98
CA SER A 176 -6.80 -14.66 13.00
C SER A 176 -8.13 -15.29 12.57
N GLY A 177 -8.25 -15.73 11.30
CA GLY A 177 -9.50 -16.26 10.75
C GLY A 177 -10.54 -15.18 10.37
N MET A 178 -10.28 -13.91 10.71
CA MET A 178 -11.18 -12.80 10.41
C MET A 178 -11.47 -12.62 8.92
N MET A 179 -10.46 -12.77 8.06
CA MET A 179 -10.66 -12.69 6.60
C MET A 179 -11.63 -13.79 6.11
N ARG A 180 -11.53 -15.00 6.68
CA ARG A 180 -12.44 -16.11 6.34
C ARG A 180 -13.87 -15.81 6.80
N GLU A 181 -14.01 -15.25 7.99
CA GLU A 181 -15.31 -14.87 8.54
C GLU A 181 -15.96 -13.74 7.75
N TYR A 182 -15.19 -12.71 7.37
CA TYR A 182 -15.68 -11.65 6.49
C TYR A 182 -16.19 -12.21 5.16
N ILE A 183 -15.42 -13.12 4.51
CA ILE A 183 -15.85 -13.76 3.25
C ILE A 183 -17.13 -14.56 3.45
N ARG A 184 -17.27 -15.30 4.55
CA ARG A 184 -18.49 -16.08 4.85
C ARG A 184 -19.70 -15.16 4.97
N ARG A 185 -19.60 -14.13 5.80
CA ARG A 185 -20.68 -13.17 6.05
C ARG A 185 -21.02 -12.33 4.82
N PHE A 186 -20.02 -12.03 3.99
CA PHE A 186 -20.23 -11.34 2.71
C PHE A 186 -21.20 -12.11 1.79
N HIS A 187 -21.07 -13.44 1.71
CA HIS A 187 -21.93 -14.29 0.87
C HIS A 187 -23.25 -14.67 1.55
N GLN A 188 -23.35 -14.50 2.87
CA GLN A 188 -24.54 -14.82 3.67
C GLN A 188 -24.87 -13.68 4.65
N PRO A 189 -25.17 -12.46 4.14
CA PRO A 189 -25.36 -11.27 4.97
C PRO A 189 -26.55 -11.42 5.93
N ASP A 190 -27.58 -12.17 5.54
CA ASP A 190 -28.78 -12.39 6.36
C ASP A 190 -28.54 -13.36 7.54
N SER A 191 -27.44 -14.12 7.53
CA SER A 191 -27.06 -15.06 8.59
C SER A 191 -26.18 -14.44 9.68
N VAL A 192 -25.94 -13.13 9.62
CA VAL A 192 -25.03 -12.46 10.53
C VAL A 192 -25.70 -12.25 11.88
N GLU A 193 -25.25 -13.01 12.87
CA GLU A 193 -25.59 -12.78 14.28
C GLU A 193 -24.64 -11.75 14.88
N TYR A 194 -25.23 -10.66 15.38
CA TYR A 194 -24.49 -9.58 16.03
C TYR A 194 -24.48 -9.81 17.54
N PRO A 195 -23.33 -9.67 18.23
CA PRO A 195 -23.28 -9.80 19.69
C PRO A 195 -24.17 -8.79 20.42
N HIS A 196 -24.39 -7.62 19.81
CA HIS A 196 -25.17 -6.53 20.37
C HIS A 196 -25.71 -5.62 19.25
N PRO A 197 -26.86 -4.93 19.42
CA PRO A 197 -27.40 -3.99 18.42
C PRO A 197 -26.40 -2.91 17.95
N VAL A 198 -25.54 -2.44 18.86
CA VAL A 198 -24.45 -1.48 18.55
C VAL A 198 -23.52 -1.99 17.45
N PHE A 199 -23.23 -3.29 17.39
CA PHE A 199 -22.42 -3.86 16.32
C PHE A 199 -23.16 -3.81 14.98
N ARG A 200 -24.47 -4.04 14.97
CA ARG A 200 -25.28 -3.95 13.74
C ARG A 200 -25.30 -2.52 13.21
N GLU A 201 -25.49 -1.56 14.10
CA GLU A 201 -25.55 -0.14 13.77
C GLU A 201 -24.22 0.38 13.21
N HIS A 202 -23.10 0.12 13.88
CA HIS A 202 -21.83 0.72 13.51
C HIS A 202 -20.95 -0.12 12.58
N LEU A 203 -21.12 -1.44 12.58
CA LEU A 203 -20.35 -2.39 11.78
C LEU A 203 -21.20 -3.13 10.74
N GLY A 204 -22.39 -2.62 10.43
CA GLY A 204 -23.26 -3.19 9.39
C GLY A 204 -22.56 -3.28 8.02
N GLU A 205 -21.79 -2.25 7.66
CA GLU A 205 -21.01 -2.20 6.40
C GLU A 205 -19.95 -3.31 6.28
N THR A 206 -19.49 -3.85 7.42
CA THR A 206 -18.46 -4.89 7.49
C THR A 206 -19.00 -6.20 8.07
N PHE A 207 -20.32 -6.37 8.04
CA PHE A 207 -21.01 -7.57 8.53
C PHE A 207 -20.68 -7.90 9.99
N GLY A 208 -20.51 -6.89 10.84
CA GLY A 208 -20.20 -7.07 12.27
C GLY A 208 -18.75 -7.46 12.55
N VAL A 209 -17.88 -7.49 11.53
CA VAL A 209 -16.44 -7.73 11.69
C VAL A 209 -15.73 -6.38 11.83
N MET A 210 -14.94 -6.20 12.88
CA MET A 210 -14.07 -5.02 13.00
C MET A 210 -12.98 -5.11 11.93
N VAL A 211 -12.92 -4.15 11.02
CA VAL A 211 -11.94 -4.11 9.91
C VAL A 211 -11.05 -2.87 10.02
N TYR A 212 -11.57 -1.81 10.63
CA TYR A 212 -10.89 -0.52 10.72
C TYR A 212 -10.52 -0.15 12.16
N GLN A 213 -9.52 0.73 12.29
CA GLN A 213 -9.19 1.40 13.55
C GLN A 213 -10.39 2.16 14.12
N GLU A 214 -11.13 2.80 13.24
CA GLU A 214 -12.34 3.55 13.54
C GLU A 214 -13.48 2.64 14.03
N ASP A 215 -13.50 1.35 13.65
CA ASP A 215 -14.49 0.39 14.14
C ASP A 215 -14.28 0.10 15.63
N VAL A 216 -13.02 -0.07 16.05
CA VAL A 216 -12.68 -0.21 17.47
C VAL A 216 -13.15 1.00 18.25
N MET A 217 -12.82 2.21 17.76
CA MET A 217 -13.20 3.46 18.42
C MET A 217 -14.72 3.58 18.56
N LYS A 218 -15.49 3.28 17.49
CA LYS A 218 -16.96 3.27 17.53
C LYS A 218 -17.50 2.26 18.53
N ILE A 219 -16.97 1.04 18.55
CA ILE A 219 -17.45 0.01 19.48
C ILE A 219 -17.17 0.42 20.91
N VAL A 220 -15.95 0.81 21.28
CA VAL A 220 -15.67 1.17 22.69
C VAL A 220 -16.42 2.42 23.15
N HIS A 221 -16.67 3.37 22.25
CA HIS A 221 -17.49 4.54 22.53
C HIS A 221 -18.98 4.18 22.69
N HIS A 222 -19.59 3.57 21.68
CA HIS A 222 -21.04 3.35 21.67
C HIS A 222 -21.47 2.16 22.53
N PHE A 223 -20.66 1.09 22.61
CA PHE A 223 -20.93 -0.06 23.46
C PHE A 223 -20.59 0.27 24.92
N ALA A 224 -19.32 0.61 25.19
CA ALA A 224 -18.81 0.75 26.56
C ALA A 224 -18.78 2.19 27.08
N GLY A 225 -19.21 3.21 26.32
CA GLY A 225 -19.32 4.58 26.83
C GLY A 225 -17.99 5.24 27.18
N LEU A 226 -16.88 4.84 26.55
CA LEU A 226 -15.63 5.60 26.62
C LEU A 226 -15.77 6.88 25.80
N ASP A 227 -15.07 7.94 26.18
CA ASP A 227 -15.04 9.17 25.38
C ASP A 227 -14.23 8.95 24.08
N LEU A 228 -14.41 9.80 23.07
CA LEU A 228 -13.74 9.60 21.76
C LEU A 228 -12.21 9.75 21.84
N ASP A 229 -11.72 10.63 22.70
CA ASP A 229 -10.30 10.80 23.01
C ASP A 229 -9.73 9.55 23.72
N GLU A 230 -10.46 9.00 24.69
CA GLU A 230 -10.10 7.76 25.36
C GLU A 230 -10.09 6.57 24.39
N SER A 231 -11.06 6.53 23.48
CA SER A 231 -11.17 5.53 22.42
C SER A 231 -9.97 5.60 21.47
N ASP A 232 -9.52 6.81 21.12
CA ASP A 232 -8.33 7.04 20.30
C ASP A 232 -7.04 6.62 21.02
N VAL A 233 -6.92 6.92 22.32
CA VAL A 233 -5.80 6.47 23.17
C VAL A 233 -5.78 4.94 23.24
N LEU A 234 -6.92 4.29 23.48
CA LEU A 234 -7.03 2.83 23.50
C LEU A 234 -6.58 2.23 22.16
N ARG A 235 -7.06 2.77 21.04
CA ARG A 235 -6.64 2.36 19.69
C ARG A 235 -5.13 2.49 19.51
N ARG A 236 -4.51 3.60 19.93
CA ARG A 236 -3.05 3.81 19.82
C ARG A 236 -2.27 2.78 20.63
N VAL A 237 -2.68 2.53 21.87
CA VAL A 237 -2.04 1.53 22.74
C VAL A 237 -2.18 0.12 22.16
N MET A 238 -3.35 -0.22 21.61
CA MET A 238 -3.61 -1.50 20.93
C MET A 238 -2.86 -1.63 19.58
N THR A 239 -2.46 -0.54 18.94
CA THR A 239 -1.74 -0.62 17.65
C THR A 239 -0.21 -0.54 17.84
N GLY A 240 0.25 -0.04 19.00
CA GLY A 240 1.67 0.14 19.33
C GLY A 240 2.39 -1.14 19.76
N LYS A 241 3.72 -1.09 19.80
CA LYS A 241 4.59 -2.23 20.22
C LYS A 241 4.52 -2.57 21.71
N LYS A 242 3.97 -1.69 22.54
CA LYS A 242 3.84 -1.87 23.99
C LYS A 242 2.37 -2.09 24.34
N HIS A 243 1.96 -3.36 24.40
CA HIS A 243 0.62 -3.79 24.83
C HIS A 243 0.50 -3.89 26.35
N SER A 244 1.17 -3.01 27.08
CA SER A 244 1.17 -3.01 28.55
C SER A 244 1.49 -1.61 29.08
N GLY A 245 0.85 -1.26 30.19
CA GLY A 245 1.07 0.01 30.88
C GLY A 245 -0.19 0.48 31.61
N ASP A 246 0.02 1.40 32.56
CA ASP A 246 -1.02 1.91 33.45
C ASP A 246 -2.22 2.49 32.70
N THR A 247 -1.97 3.12 31.54
CA THR A 247 -3.02 3.67 30.68
C THR A 247 -3.98 2.59 30.15
N LEU A 248 -3.44 1.43 29.74
CA LEU A 248 -4.28 0.34 29.21
C LEU A 248 -5.15 -0.26 30.30
N GLU A 249 -4.56 -0.54 31.47
CA GLU A 249 -5.29 -1.12 32.59
C GLU A 249 -6.36 -0.16 33.12
N ARG A 250 -6.08 1.14 33.16
CA ARG A 250 -7.07 2.17 33.51
C ARG A 250 -8.25 2.18 32.54
N LEU A 251 -7.99 2.18 31.23
CA LEU A 251 -9.04 2.17 30.21
C LEU A 251 -9.82 0.86 30.21
N ARG A 252 -9.15 -0.27 30.41
CA ARG A 252 -9.77 -1.59 30.57
C ARG A 252 -10.71 -1.63 31.76
N LYS A 253 -10.28 -1.12 32.92
CA LYS A 253 -11.13 -1.03 34.10
C LYS A 253 -12.35 -0.15 33.83
N LYS A 254 -12.16 1.05 33.25
CA LYS A 254 -13.26 1.95 32.87
C LYS A 254 -14.25 1.28 31.93
N TYR A 255 -13.76 0.55 30.92
CA TYR A 255 -14.58 -0.23 30.00
C TYR A 255 -15.51 -1.22 30.73
N PHE A 256 -14.99 -2.04 31.63
CA PHE A 256 -15.80 -3.01 32.36
C PHE A 256 -16.75 -2.36 33.36
N ASP A 257 -16.31 -1.29 34.05
CA ASP A 257 -17.16 -0.52 34.96
C ASP A 257 -18.36 0.08 34.23
N ASN A 258 -18.13 0.68 33.06
CA ASN A 258 -19.20 1.25 32.24
C ASN A 258 -20.14 0.17 31.67
N CYS A 259 -19.61 -0.97 31.22
CA CYS A 259 -20.44 -2.08 30.76
C CYS A 259 -21.40 -2.58 31.86
N ARG A 260 -20.90 -2.67 33.11
CA ARG A 260 -21.72 -3.02 34.27
C ARG A 260 -22.78 -1.96 34.58
N ALA A 261 -22.41 -0.68 34.53
CA ALA A 261 -23.35 0.42 34.70
C ALA A 261 -24.46 0.45 33.63
N ARG A 262 -24.16 -0.05 32.43
CA ARG A 262 -25.11 -0.20 31.31
C ARG A 262 -25.95 -1.49 31.37
N GLY A 263 -25.75 -2.33 32.39
CA GLY A 263 -26.51 -3.57 32.59
C GLY A 263 -26.10 -4.73 31.68
N TYR A 264 -24.92 -4.68 31.05
CA TYR A 264 -24.43 -5.78 30.24
C TYR A 264 -23.90 -6.92 31.11
N SER A 265 -24.07 -8.16 30.63
CA SER A 265 -23.49 -9.33 31.29
C SER A 265 -21.96 -9.32 31.18
N ASP A 266 -21.31 -9.86 32.21
CA ASP A 266 -19.86 -10.05 32.23
C ASP A 266 -19.37 -10.85 31.02
N ALA A 267 -20.14 -11.85 30.60
CA ALA A 267 -19.82 -12.67 29.43
C ALA A 267 -19.80 -11.83 28.14
N LEU A 268 -20.82 -10.98 27.92
CA LEU A 268 -20.88 -10.11 26.75
C LEU A 268 -19.75 -9.07 26.76
N ALA A 269 -19.53 -8.42 27.90
CA ALA A 269 -18.47 -7.40 28.02
C ALA A 269 -17.08 -7.99 27.75
N ARG A 270 -16.79 -9.19 28.27
CA ARG A 270 -15.53 -9.90 28.03
C ARG A 270 -15.38 -10.36 26.59
N GLU A 271 -16.45 -10.83 25.96
CA GLU A 271 -16.41 -11.24 24.56
C GLU A 271 -16.12 -10.05 23.63
N VAL A 272 -16.77 -8.91 23.84
CA VAL A 272 -16.49 -7.69 23.07
C VAL A 272 -15.05 -7.21 23.30
N TRP A 273 -14.56 -7.24 24.54
CA TRP A 273 -13.17 -6.90 24.86
C TRP A 273 -12.18 -7.83 24.15
N ARG A 274 -12.44 -9.15 24.19
CA ARG A 274 -11.62 -10.16 23.50
C ARG A 274 -11.55 -9.90 21.99
N GLN A 275 -12.66 -9.49 21.36
CA GLN A 275 -12.65 -9.13 19.94
C GLN A 275 -11.80 -7.88 19.67
N ILE A 276 -11.86 -6.86 20.53
CA ILE A 276 -11.01 -5.66 20.43
C ILE A 276 -9.52 -6.04 20.57
N GLU A 277 -9.18 -6.85 21.57
CA GLU A 277 -7.80 -7.33 21.78
C GLU A 277 -7.30 -8.18 20.61
N SER A 278 -8.15 -9.02 20.02
CA SER A 278 -7.77 -9.84 18.86
C SER A 278 -7.48 -9.02 17.60
N PHE A 279 -7.95 -7.78 17.56
CA PHE A 279 -7.74 -6.83 16.47
C PHE A 279 -6.48 -5.98 16.65
N SER A 280 -5.92 -5.96 17.87
CA SER A 280 -4.66 -5.33 18.23
C SER A 280 -3.53 -5.76 17.29
N GLY A 281 -2.75 -4.79 16.80
CA GLY A 281 -1.63 -5.02 15.86
C GLY A 281 -1.98 -5.26 14.39
N TYR A 282 -3.27 -5.39 14.02
CA TYR A 282 -3.69 -5.65 12.63
C TYR A 282 -4.74 -4.68 12.08
N SER A 283 -5.07 -3.66 12.87
CA SER A 283 -6.01 -2.60 12.52
C SER A 283 -5.55 -1.77 11.33
N PHE A 284 -6.49 -1.23 10.55
CA PHE A 284 -6.17 -0.32 9.45
C PHE A 284 -7.01 0.95 9.48
N CYS A 285 -6.42 2.07 9.08
CA CYS A 285 -7.11 3.35 8.99
C CYS A 285 -8.08 3.33 7.80
N LYS A 286 -9.39 3.48 8.05
CA LYS A 286 -10.43 3.49 7.01
C LYS A 286 -10.19 4.62 6.03
N ALA A 287 -9.86 5.82 6.50
CA ALA A 287 -9.64 6.99 5.65
C ALA A 287 -8.51 6.76 4.63
N HIS A 288 -7.41 6.15 5.05
CA HIS A 288 -6.31 5.80 4.15
C HIS A 288 -6.70 4.74 3.13
N SER A 289 -7.43 3.70 3.55
CA SER A 289 -7.93 2.69 2.62
C SER A 289 -8.92 3.27 1.62
N ALA A 290 -9.75 4.21 2.07
CA ALA A 290 -10.78 4.87 1.28
C ALA A 290 -10.18 5.74 0.18
N SER A 291 -9.15 6.54 0.49
CA SER A 291 -8.48 7.37 -0.51
C SER A 291 -7.78 6.52 -1.57
N PHE A 292 -7.06 5.46 -1.18
CA PHE A 292 -6.35 4.60 -2.13
C PHE A 292 -7.31 3.80 -3.03
N ALA A 293 -8.48 3.43 -2.51
CA ALA A 293 -9.52 2.77 -3.30
C ALA A 293 -10.07 3.66 -4.42
N VAL A 294 -10.10 5.00 -4.25
CA VAL A 294 -10.49 5.92 -5.33
C VAL A 294 -9.52 5.79 -6.50
N GLU A 295 -8.21 5.81 -6.22
CA GLU A 295 -7.18 5.66 -7.25
C GLU A 295 -7.19 4.28 -7.91
N SER A 296 -7.53 3.23 -7.16
CA SER A 296 -7.78 1.91 -7.73
C SER A 296 -8.93 1.94 -8.74
N PHE A 297 -10.02 2.63 -8.44
CA PHE A 297 -11.16 2.77 -9.34
C PHE A 297 -10.83 3.61 -10.58
N GLN A 298 -10.07 4.70 -10.43
CA GLN A 298 -9.55 5.47 -11.56
C GLN A 298 -8.67 4.60 -12.47
N SER A 299 -7.77 3.82 -11.89
CA SER A 299 -6.94 2.87 -12.64
C SER A 299 -7.78 1.79 -13.36
N LEU A 300 -8.79 1.26 -12.68
CA LEU A 300 -9.70 0.26 -13.25
C LEU A 300 -10.52 0.83 -14.41
N TYR A 301 -11.00 2.07 -14.29
CA TYR A 301 -11.73 2.76 -15.36
C TYR A 301 -10.85 2.94 -16.59
N LEU A 302 -9.63 3.46 -16.41
CA LEU A 302 -8.67 3.59 -17.50
C LEU A 302 -8.33 2.23 -18.13
N LYS A 303 -8.16 1.18 -17.31
CA LYS A 303 -7.91 -0.17 -17.82
C LYS A 303 -9.10 -0.76 -18.57
N ALA A 304 -10.33 -0.54 -18.10
CA ALA A 304 -11.53 -1.11 -18.69
C ALA A 304 -11.86 -0.48 -20.05
N HIS A 305 -11.63 0.84 -20.18
CA HIS A 305 -12.03 1.61 -21.38
C HIS A 305 -10.86 1.91 -22.33
N PHE A 306 -9.65 2.04 -21.81
CA PHE A 306 -8.43 2.43 -22.54
C PHE A 306 -7.24 1.55 -22.17
N PRO A 307 -7.35 0.22 -22.33
CA PRO A 307 -6.36 -0.72 -21.79
C PRO A 307 -4.97 -0.53 -22.38
N LEU A 308 -4.84 -0.11 -23.65
CA LEU A 308 -3.54 0.01 -24.31
C LEU A 308 -2.78 1.24 -23.83
N GLU A 309 -3.45 2.40 -23.74
CA GLU A 309 -2.88 3.63 -23.21
C GLU A 309 -2.57 3.50 -21.72
N PHE A 310 -3.47 2.87 -20.96
CA PHE A 310 -3.24 2.60 -19.55
C PHE A 310 -2.04 1.67 -19.35
N MET A 311 -1.91 0.57 -20.09
CA MET A 311 -0.73 -0.31 -19.98
C MET A 311 0.55 0.38 -20.43
N THR A 312 0.50 1.21 -21.46
CA THR A 312 1.65 2.03 -21.89
C THR A 312 2.09 2.98 -20.77
N ALA A 313 1.15 3.63 -20.09
CA ALA A 313 1.44 4.48 -18.94
C ALA A 313 2.06 3.69 -17.78
N VAL A 314 1.53 2.50 -17.46
CA VAL A 314 2.11 1.60 -16.43
C VAL A 314 3.54 1.20 -16.78
N ILE A 315 3.81 0.83 -18.04
CA ILE A 315 5.16 0.49 -18.52
C ILE A 315 6.11 1.69 -18.38
N ASN A 316 5.65 2.89 -18.77
CA ASN A 316 6.45 4.11 -18.71
C ASN A 316 6.74 4.61 -17.29
N ASN A 317 5.95 4.18 -16.32
CA ASN A 317 6.18 4.40 -14.90
C ASN A 317 6.87 3.20 -14.21
N PHE A 318 7.41 2.26 -14.98
CA PHE A 318 8.17 1.10 -14.52
C PHE A 318 7.38 0.15 -13.61
N GLY A 319 6.06 0.10 -13.82
CA GLY A 319 5.16 -0.83 -13.16
C GLY A 319 4.98 -0.60 -11.66
N GLY A 320 4.53 -1.64 -10.97
CA GLY A 320 4.33 -1.65 -9.53
C GLY A 320 4.81 -2.95 -8.91
N PHE A 321 3.90 -3.91 -8.77
CA PHE A 321 4.13 -5.18 -8.11
C PHE A 321 4.97 -6.18 -8.95
N TYR A 322 4.84 -6.14 -10.27
CA TYR A 322 5.53 -7.06 -11.18
C TYR A 322 6.70 -6.39 -11.88
N ARG A 323 7.56 -7.19 -12.53
CA ARG A 323 8.59 -6.66 -13.41
C ARG A 323 7.96 -6.17 -14.73
N THR A 324 8.62 -5.23 -15.40
CA THR A 324 8.11 -4.55 -16.60
C THR A 324 7.58 -5.51 -17.67
N GLU A 325 8.22 -6.66 -17.86
CA GLU A 325 7.87 -7.63 -18.91
C GLU A 325 6.45 -8.19 -18.75
N TYR A 326 5.93 -8.28 -17.52
CA TYR A 326 4.56 -8.71 -17.26
C TYR A 326 3.53 -7.69 -17.74
N TYR A 327 3.84 -6.38 -17.62
CA TYR A 327 2.97 -5.32 -18.12
C TYR A 327 3.01 -5.23 -19.65
N VAL A 328 4.16 -5.52 -20.26
CA VAL A 328 4.26 -5.69 -21.73
C VAL A 328 3.40 -6.86 -22.19
N HIS A 329 3.43 -7.98 -21.48
CA HIS A 329 2.56 -9.12 -21.78
C HIS A 329 1.07 -8.77 -21.60
N GLU A 330 0.70 -8.06 -20.54
CA GLU A 330 -0.67 -7.60 -20.31
C GLU A 330 -1.17 -6.66 -21.42
N ALA A 331 -0.30 -5.76 -21.93
CA ALA A 331 -0.63 -4.92 -23.08
C ALA A 331 -0.93 -5.77 -24.34
N ARG A 332 -0.12 -6.81 -24.59
CA ARG A 332 -0.36 -7.77 -25.69
C ARG A 332 -1.68 -8.52 -25.51
N MET A 333 -1.96 -9.01 -24.30
CA MET A 333 -3.23 -9.69 -23.98
C MET A 333 -4.44 -8.77 -24.11
N SER A 334 -4.23 -7.46 -23.95
CA SER A 334 -5.25 -6.43 -24.16
C SER A 334 -5.41 -6.03 -25.64
N GLY A 335 -4.64 -6.63 -26.56
CA GLY A 335 -4.76 -6.42 -28.00
C GLY A 335 -3.79 -5.43 -28.64
N ALA A 336 -2.70 -5.04 -27.95
CA ALA A 336 -1.63 -4.25 -28.55
C ALA A 336 -0.75 -5.08 -29.49
N ASN A 337 -0.35 -4.48 -30.61
CA ASN A 337 0.74 -4.96 -31.46
C ASN A 337 2.06 -4.49 -30.85
N VAL A 338 2.68 -5.34 -30.03
CA VAL A 338 3.91 -4.97 -29.32
C VAL A 338 5.13 -5.16 -30.22
N HIS A 339 5.80 -4.05 -30.54
CA HIS A 339 7.02 -3.98 -31.34
C HIS A 339 8.25 -3.81 -30.44
N ALA A 340 9.37 -4.41 -30.88
CA ALA A 340 10.67 -4.15 -30.28
C ALA A 340 11.09 -2.67 -30.47
N PRO A 341 12.10 -2.16 -29.73
CA PRO A 341 12.61 -0.83 -29.95
C PRO A 341 13.03 -0.61 -31.41
N CYS A 342 12.51 0.45 -32.03
CA CYS A 342 12.73 0.78 -33.43
C CYS A 342 13.30 2.19 -33.53
N VAL A 343 14.39 2.37 -34.30
CA VAL A 343 15.02 3.68 -34.50
C VAL A 343 14.04 4.72 -35.05
N ASN A 344 13.11 4.29 -35.91
CA ASN A 344 12.18 5.17 -36.61
C ASN A 344 10.90 5.46 -35.82
N HIS A 345 10.46 4.56 -34.94
CA HIS A 345 9.19 4.73 -34.20
C HIS A 345 9.34 4.89 -32.67
N SER A 346 10.34 4.29 -32.03
CA SER A 346 10.50 4.34 -30.58
C SER A 346 10.97 5.70 -30.07
N ARG A 347 10.52 6.06 -28.87
CA ARG A 347 11.03 7.21 -28.12
C ARG A 347 11.91 6.73 -26.97
N TYR A 348 12.35 7.66 -26.11
CA TYR A 348 13.02 7.25 -24.87
C TYR A 348 12.11 6.34 -24.03
N LEU A 349 10.86 6.77 -23.81
CA LEU A 349 9.81 5.96 -23.21
C LEU A 349 9.01 5.21 -24.29
N THR A 350 8.21 4.22 -23.85
CA THR A 350 7.31 3.45 -24.71
C THR A 350 6.30 4.37 -25.37
N HIS A 351 6.08 4.16 -26.66
CA HIS A 351 5.22 4.98 -27.51
C HIS A 351 4.10 4.13 -28.09
N ILE A 352 2.91 4.70 -28.26
CA ILE A 352 1.74 4.02 -28.82
C ILE A 352 1.10 4.88 -29.92
N GLU A 353 0.78 4.25 -31.05
CA GLU A 353 0.03 4.82 -32.17
C GLU A 353 -1.05 3.83 -32.62
N GLY A 354 -2.32 4.21 -32.46
CA GLY A 354 -3.45 3.30 -32.64
C GLY A 354 -3.32 2.10 -31.70
N ARG A 355 -2.95 0.95 -32.26
CA ARG A 355 -2.72 -0.32 -31.53
C ARG A 355 -1.25 -0.74 -31.50
N ASP A 356 -0.39 -0.04 -32.22
CA ASP A 356 1.04 -0.35 -32.31
C ASP A 356 1.79 0.28 -31.15
N LEU A 357 2.37 -0.58 -30.32
CA LEU A 357 3.10 -0.20 -29.11
C LEU A 357 4.58 -0.50 -29.31
N TYR A 358 5.37 0.56 -29.47
CA TYR A 358 6.82 0.48 -29.67
C TYR A 358 7.53 0.65 -28.33
N LEU A 359 8.27 -0.38 -27.90
CA LEU A 359 9.06 -0.32 -26.67
C LEU A 359 10.09 0.82 -26.72
N GLY A 360 10.18 1.58 -25.64
CA GLY A 360 11.11 2.71 -25.53
C GLY A 360 12.57 2.27 -25.40
N PHE A 361 13.49 3.13 -25.84
CA PHE A 361 14.93 2.89 -25.68
C PHE A 361 15.38 2.74 -24.23
N VAL A 362 14.59 3.23 -23.26
CA VAL A 362 14.82 3.04 -21.83
C VAL A 362 14.90 1.55 -21.41
N HIS A 363 14.29 0.65 -22.19
CA HIS A 363 14.31 -0.79 -21.92
C HIS A 363 15.51 -1.51 -22.54
N LEU A 364 16.33 -0.83 -23.35
CA LEU A 364 17.55 -1.40 -23.92
C LEU A 364 18.65 -1.47 -22.85
N HIS A 365 19.21 -2.67 -22.69
CA HIS A 365 20.28 -2.89 -21.72
C HIS A 365 21.51 -2.04 -22.06
N LYS A 366 22.05 -1.30 -21.08
CA LYS A 366 23.22 -0.41 -21.20
C LYS A 366 23.05 0.78 -22.17
N MET A 367 21.84 1.07 -22.64
CA MET A 367 21.60 2.27 -23.44
C MET A 367 21.67 3.51 -22.58
N GLU A 368 22.54 4.46 -22.96
CA GLU A 368 22.63 5.73 -22.26
C GLU A 368 21.43 6.63 -22.58
N ARG A 369 20.94 7.34 -21.56
CA ARG A 369 19.83 8.27 -21.70
C ARG A 369 20.15 9.38 -22.71
N SER A 370 21.36 9.95 -22.67
CA SER A 370 21.85 10.96 -23.60
C SER A 370 21.75 10.49 -25.07
N VAL A 371 22.26 9.30 -25.35
CA VAL A 371 22.24 8.70 -26.69
C VAL A 371 20.80 8.47 -27.17
N ALA A 372 19.93 7.94 -26.30
CA ALA A 372 18.54 7.70 -26.66
C ALA A 372 17.79 9.01 -26.99
N HIS A 373 18.03 10.09 -26.24
CA HIS A 373 17.46 11.41 -26.56
C HIS A 373 18.07 12.00 -27.83
N ALA A 374 19.37 11.80 -28.08
CA ALA A 374 20.02 12.27 -29.30
C ALA A 374 19.42 11.61 -30.56
N ILE A 375 19.15 10.30 -30.53
CA ILE A 375 18.48 9.59 -31.65
C ILE A 375 17.10 10.20 -31.92
N VAL A 376 16.29 10.38 -30.88
CA VAL A 376 14.93 10.94 -31.01
C VAL A 376 14.98 12.38 -31.52
N HIS A 377 15.92 13.18 -31.03
CA HIS A 377 16.12 14.56 -31.47
C HIS A 377 16.54 14.62 -32.94
N GLN A 378 17.56 13.86 -33.34
CA GLN A 378 18.04 13.85 -34.71
C GLN A 378 16.94 13.43 -35.69
N ARG A 379 16.14 12.41 -35.34
CA ARG A 379 14.98 12.01 -36.15
C ARG A 379 13.94 13.13 -36.30
N SER A 380 13.73 13.95 -35.27
CA SER A 380 12.78 15.07 -35.34
C SER A 380 13.24 16.22 -36.25
N VAL A 381 14.54 16.36 -36.47
CA VAL A 381 15.13 17.44 -37.29
C VAL A 381 15.47 16.96 -38.70
N GLY A 382 16.03 15.75 -38.83
CA GLY A 382 16.53 15.19 -40.08
C GLY A 382 15.59 14.24 -40.81
N GLY A 383 14.46 13.87 -40.20
CA GLY A 383 13.54 12.86 -40.74
C GLY A 383 13.86 11.42 -40.28
N PRO A 384 13.01 10.45 -40.66
CA PRO A 384 13.20 9.03 -40.37
C PRO A 384 14.33 8.38 -41.17
#